data_AF-A0A1Q7RHA2-F1
#
_entry.id   AF-A0A1Q7RHA2-F1
#
_cell.length_a   1.000
_cell.length_b   1.000
_cell.length_c   1.000
_cell.angle_alpha   90.00
_cell.angle_beta   90.00
_cell.angle_gamma   90.00
#
_symmetry.space_group_name_H-M   'P 1'
#
loop_
_entity.id
_entity.type
_entity.pdbx_description
1 polymer ?
#
loop_
_entity_poly.entity_id
_entity_poly.type
_entity_poly.pdbx_seq_one_letter_code
_entity_poly.pdbx_strand_id
1 'polypeptide(L)'
;MAGAVEQRQNKRPVLADLRESGSLEQDADVVLFLYREDYYAEQDKREDYVPTNEAEVAIAKHRNGPTGGVNLYFKGEQTMFYNLEEKLGQEK
;
A
#
# COMPACT_ATOMS: atom_id res chain seq x y z
N MET A 1 -16.35 8.20 -1.48
CA MET A 1 -16.93 6.92 -1.93
C MET A 1 -15.77 5.98 -2.20
N ALA A 2 -15.86 4.70 -1.80
CA ALA A 2 -14.82 3.72 -2.08
C ALA A 2 -14.59 3.67 -3.60
N GLY A 3 -13.43 4.19 -4.03
CA GLY A 3 -13.13 4.60 -5.40
C GLY A 3 -12.94 3.43 -6.36
N ALA A 4 -12.79 3.74 -7.65
CA ALA A 4 -12.63 2.78 -8.76
C ALA A 4 -11.60 1.66 -8.51
N VAL A 5 -10.66 1.85 -7.59
CA VAL A 5 -9.74 0.84 -7.05
C VAL A 5 -10.46 -0.45 -6.64
N GLU A 6 -11.52 -0.34 -5.84
CA GLU A 6 -12.20 -1.50 -5.23
C GLU A 6 -12.97 -2.34 -6.26
N GLN A 7 -13.26 -1.76 -7.43
CA GLN A 7 -13.96 -2.42 -8.53
C GLN A 7 -13.00 -3.14 -9.49
N ARG A 8 -11.69 -2.90 -9.37
CA ARG A 8 -10.69 -3.52 -10.22
C ARG A 8 -10.29 -4.90 -9.69
N GLN A 9 -9.96 -5.80 -10.62
CA GLN A 9 -9.38 -7.10 -10.27
C GLN A 9 -8.02 -6.93 -9.56
N ASN A 10 -7.22 -5.96 -10.00
CA ASN A 10 -6.04 -5.52 -9.27
C ASN A 10 -6.39 -4.27 -8.46
N LYS A 11 -6.58 -4.48 -7.15
CA LYS A 11 -6.96 -3.44 -6.17
C LYS A 11 -5.75 -2.59 -5.71
N ARG A 12 -4.61 -2.65 -6.41
CA ARG A 12 -3.48 -1.75 -6.17
C ARG A 12 -3.81 -0.33 -6.66
N PRO A 13 -3.67 0.70 -5.81
CA PRO A 13 -3.86 2.08 -6.21
C PRO A 13 -2.85 2.50 -7.28
N VAL A 14 -3.28 3.38 -8.18
CA VAL A 14 -2.52 3.95 -9.29
C VAL A 14 -2.79 5.46 -9.37
N LEU A 15 -1.91 6.22 -10.03
CA LEU A 15 -2.06 7.67 -10.15
C LEU A 15 -3.41 8.09 -10.77
N ALA A 16 -3.94 7.30 -11.69
CA ALA A 16 -5.25 7.55 -12.30
C ALA A 16 -6.40 7.58 -11.28
N ASP A 17 -6.25 6.96 -10.11
CA ASP A 17 -7.24 7.05 -9.03
C ASP A 17 -7.29 8.44 -8.39
N LEU A 18 -6.21 9.22 -8.50
CA LEU A 18 -6.15 10.60 -8.04
C LEU A 18 -6.67 11.60 -9.09
N ARG A 19 -6.99 11.14 -10.30
CA ARG A 19 -7.46 12.00 -11.39
C ARG A 19 -8.79 12.68 -11.07
N GLU A 20 -9.67 12.01 -10.32
CA GLU A 20 -10.91 12.60 -9.81
C GLU A 20 -10.68 13.68 -8.75
N SER A 21 -9.47 13.73 -8.17
CA SER A 21 -9.07 14.75 -7.19
C SER A 21 -8.54 16.03 -7.86
N GLY A 22 -8.66 16.16 -9.18
CA GLY A 22 -8.30 17.36 -9.93
C GLY A 22 -6.79 17.54 -10.05
N SER A 23 -6.25 18.63 -9.50
CA SER A 23 -4.84 19.00 -9.70
C SER A 23 -3.87 18.22 -8.81
N LEU A 24 -4.36 17.45 -7.82
CA LEU A 24 -3.53 16.76 -6.84
C LEU A 24 -2.50 15.80 -7.48
N GLU A 25 -2.92 15.07 -8.51
CA GLU A 25 -2.04 14.18 -9.28
C GLU A 25 -0.90 14.97 -9.94
N GLN A 26 -1.18 16.17 -10.44
CA GLN A 26 -0.23 16.99 -11.18
C GLN A 26 0.67 17.81 -10.25
N ASP A 27 0.13 18.34 -9.16
CA ASP A 27 0.79 19.31 -8.28
C ASP A 27 1.70 18.67 -7.23
N ALA A 28 1.39 17.45 -6.77
CA ALA A 28 2.17 16.78 -5.73
C ALA A 28 3.61 16.50 -6.18
N ASP A 29 4.59 16.76 -5.31
CA ASP A 29 6.00 16.41 -5.58
C ASP A 29 6.25 14.91 -5.38
N VAL A 30 5.59 14.32 -4.38
CA VAL A 30 5.66 12.89 -4.06
C VAL A 30 4.24 12.35 -3.85
N VAL A 31 3.97 11.18 -4.40
CA VAL A 31 2.74 10.42 -4.15
C VAL A 31 3.12 9.03 -3.66
N LEU A 32 2.59 8.66 -2.51
CA LEU A 32 2.77 7.36 -1.88
C LEU A 32 1.42 6.64 -1.85
N PHE A 33 1.41 5.39 -2.27
CA PHE A 33 0.27 4.50 -2.08
C PHE A 33 0.58 3.45 -1.04
N LEU A 34 -0.42 3.12 -0.24
CA LEU A 34 -0.39 2.02 0.71
C LEU A 34 -1.24 0.88 0.16
N TYR A 35 -0.69 -0.31 0.12
CA TYR A 35 -1.39 -1.52 -0.29
C TYR A 35 -1.16 -2.63 0.73
N ARG A 36 -2.24 -3.30 1.14
CA ARG A 36 -2.20 -4.44 2.06
C ARG A 36 -2.94 -5.61 1.44
N GLU A 37 -2.19 -6.62 1.04
CA GLU A 37 -2.76 -7.85 0.48
C GLU A 37 -3.67 -8.55 1.50
N ASP A 38 -3.26 -8.58 2.78
CA ASP A 38 -4.05 -9.15 3.88
C ASP A 38 -5.48 -8.59 3.96
N TYR A 39 -5.63 -7.27 3.80
CA TYR A 39 -6.94 -6.62 3.87
C TYR A 39 -7.86 -7.10 2.76
N TYR A 40 -7.33 -7.21 1.54
CA TYR A 40 -8.11 -7.69 0.40
C TYR A 40 -8.33 -9.19 0.43
N ALA A 41 -7.38 -9.97 0.92
CA ALA A 41 -7.51 -11.41 1.08
C ALA A 41 -8.61 -11.78 2.09
N GLU A 42 -8.69 -11.05 3.21
CA GLU A 42 -9.76 -11.18 4.18
C GLU A 42 -11.13 -10.79 3.58
N GLN A 43 -11.19 -9.66 2.87
CA GLN A 43 -12.43 -9.18 2.22
C GLN A 43 -12.94 -10.18 1.16
N ASP A 44 -12.04 -10.74 0.36
CA ASP A 44 -12.35 -11.69 -0.71
C ASP A 44 -12.48 -13.15 -0.19
N LYS A 45 -12.27 -13.37 1.12
CA LYS A 45 -12.31 -14.68 1.79
C LYS A 45 -11.42 -15.74 1.11
N ARG A 46 -10.19 -15.36 0.78
CA ARG A 46 -9.21 -16.27 0.16
C ARG A 46 -8.70 -17.27 1.20
N GLU A 47 -9.18 -18.52 1.11
CA GLU A 47 -8.85 -19.58 2.07
C GLU A 47 -7.40 -20.07 1.95
N ASP A 48 -6.78 -19.93 0.78
CA ASP A 48 -5.41 -20.34 0.49
C ASP A 48 -4.36 -19.28 0.85
N TYR A 49 -4.79 -18.10 1.29
CA TYR A 49 -3.91 -16.99 1.63
C TYR A 49 -3.49 -17.03 3.10
N VAL A 50 -2.19 -16.90 3.35
CA VAL A 50 -1.63 -16.77 4.71
C VAL A 50 -1.28 -15.31 4.98
N PRO A 51 -1.91 -14.66 5.98
CA PRO A 51 -1.61 -13.27 6.33
C PRO A 51 -0.14 -13.06 6.71
N THR A 52 0.48 -12.03 6.12
CA THR A 52 1.89 -11.69 6.35
C THR A 52 2.06 -10.49 7.27
N ASN A 53 0.98 -9.73 7.48
CA ASN A 53 0.98 -8.40 8.07
C ASN A 53 1.90 -7.42 7.33
N GLU A 54 2.20 -7.66 6.06
CA GLU A 54 2.98 -6.73 5.26
C GLU A 54 2.09 -5.64 4.64
N ALA A 55 2.64 -4.44 4.57
CA ALA A 55 2.09 -3.34 3.83
C ALA A 55 3.13 -2.83 2.84
N GLU A 56 2.76 -2.80 1.57
CA GLU A 56 3.57 -2.19 0.54
C GLU A 56 3.35 -0.68 0.54
N VAL A 57 4.45 0.06 0.57
CA VAL A 57 4.49 1.51 0.37
C VAL A 57 5.11 1.76 -1.00
N ALA A 58 4.29 2.13 -1.97
CA ALA A 58 4.72 2.40 -3.33
C ALA A 58 4.88 3.90 -3.56
N ILE A 59 6.08 4.33 -3.94
CA ILE A 59 6.38 5.69 -4.40
C ILE A 59 5.93 5.79 -5.87
N ALA A 60 4.68 6.18 -6.09
CA ALA A 60 4.07 6.25 -7.42
C ALA A 60 4.49 7.51 -8.19
N LYS A 61 4.84 8.59 -7.49
CA LYS A 61 5.38 9.82 -8.07
C LYS A 61 6.49 10.35 -7.19
N HIS A 62 7.57 10.81 -7.82
CA HIS A 62 8.63 11.54 -7.16
C HIS A 62 9.28 12.47 -8.19
N ARG A 63 9.03 13.80 -8.11
CA ARG A 63 9.54 14.75 -9.13
C ARG A 63 11.07 14.86 -9.17
N ASN A 64 11.71 14.67 -8.02
CA ASN A 64 13.14 14.95 -7.82
C ASN A 64 13.95 13.69 -7.43
N GLY A 65 13.41 12.50 -7.65
CA GLY A 65 14.11 11.27 -7.30
C GLY A 65 13.42 10.02 -7.80
N PRO A 66 13.92 8.84 -7.40
CA PRO A 66 13.43 7.57 -7.91
C PRO A 66 12.03 7.26 -7.37
N THR A 67 11.26 6.54 -8.19
CA THR A 67 10.08 5.78 -7.78
C THR A 67 10.50 4.36 -7.37
N GLY A 68 9.59 3.62 -6.74
CA GLY A 68 9.87 2.28 -6.25
C GLY A 68 8.86 1.85 -5.19
N GLY A 69 9.16 0.76 -4.49
CA GLY A 69 8.34 0.27 -3.39
C GLY A 69 9.19 -0.30 -2.27
N VAL A 70 8.66 -0.20 -1.05
CA VAL A 70 9.23 -0.83 0.14
C VAL A 70 8.13 -1.55 0.90
N ASN A 71 8.42 -2.74 1.42
CA ASN A 71 7.50 -3.45 2.30
C ASN A 71 7.82 -3.12 3.75
N LEU A 72 6.77 -2.79 4.51
CA LEU A 72 6.82 -2.55 5.94
C LEU A 72 5.96 -3.58 6.67
N TYR A 73 6.31 -3.88 7.91
CA TYR A 73 5.44 -4.65 8.79
C TYR A 73 4.35 -3.74 9.37
N PHE A 74 3.10 -4.11 9.19
CA PHE A 74 1.95 -3.40 9.74
C PHE A 74 1.43 -4.11 10.99
N LYS A 75 1.55 -3.44 12.14
CA LYS A 75 0.97 -3.91 13.40
C LYS A 75 -0.42 -3.32 13.58
N GLY A 76 -1.42 -4.08 13.15
CA GLY A 76 -2.82 -3.63 13.10
C GLY A 76 -3.39 -3.15 14.43
N GLU A 77 -3.06 -3.83 15.54
CA GLU A 77 -3.52 -3.48 16.89
C GLU A 77 -3.11 -2.05 17.32
N GLN A 78 -2.01 -1.53 16.76
CA GLN A 78 -1.48 -0.21 17.09
C GLN A 78 -1.63 0.79 15.95
N THR A 79 -2.09 0.35 14.77
CA THR A 79 -2.08 1.14 13.53
C THR A 79 -0.68 1.71 13.23
N MET A 80 0.36 0.91 13.42
CA MET A 80 1.77 1.33 13.26
C MET A 80 2.49 0.50 12.21
N PHE A 81 3.46 1.14 11.54
CA PHE A 81 4.35 0.50 10.58
C PHE A 81 5.76 0.40 11.16
N TYR A 82 6.41 -0.74 10.96
CA TYR A 82 7.77 -1.03 11.39
C TYR A 82 8.60 -1.49 10.19
N ASN A 83 9.92 -1.29 10.24
CA ASN A 83 10.80 -1.83 9.21
C ASN A 83 10.73 -3.36 9.23
N LEU A 84 10.60 -3.97 8.06
CA LEU A 84 10.49 -5.43 7.93
C LEU A 84 11.76 -6.14 8.44
N GLU A 85 12.93 -5.54 8.21
CA GLU A 85 14.23 -6.04 8.62
C GLU A 85 14.42 -6.06 10.15
N GLU A 86 13.86 -5.08 10.85
CA GLU A 86 13.98 -4.99 12.32
C GLU A 86 13.22 -6.11 13.03
N LYS A 87 12.16 -6.67 12.40
CA LYS A 87 11.40 -7.78 12.98
C LYS A 87 12.10 -9.13 12.80
N LEU A 88 12.72 -9.38 11.63
CA LEU A 88 13.51 -10.59 11.37
C LEU A 88 14.70 -10.74 12.35
N GLY A 89 15.19 -9.63 12.89
CA GLY A 89 16.26 -9.60 13.91
C GLY A 89 15.80 -9.85 15.34
N GLN A 90 14.49 -9.80 15.64
CA GLN A 90 13.94 -9.93 17.00
C GLN A 90 13.34 -11.32 17.31
N GLU A 91 13.44 -12.26 16.38
CA GLU A 91 13.04 -13.67 16.56
C GLU A 91 14.25 -14.61 16.76
N LYS A 92 15.41 -14.09 17.20
CA LYS A 92 16.57 -14.88 17.64
C LYS A 92 16.92 -14.64 19.10
#